data_AF-A0A6G2PVI4-F1
#
_entry.id   AF-A0A6G2PVI4-F1
#
_cell.length_a   1.000
_cell.length_b   1.000
_cell.length_c   1.000
_cell.angle_alpha   90.00
_cell.angle_beta   90.00
_cell.angle_gamma   90.00
#
_symmetry.space_group_name_H-M   'P 1'
#
loop_
_entity.id
_entity.type
_entity.pdbx_description
1 polymer ?
#
loop_
_entity_poly.entity_id
_entity_poly.type
_entity_poly.pdbx_seq_one_letter_code
_entity_poly.pdbx_strand_id
1 'polypeptide(L)'
;MPAFSLEPERLAWCAQLRALAAERLRPLADKGAPGRVNRPLLAELGQLGLLAKLFTSGALDLCLMRESLAQGCTEAETALALQGLGAHPVHAHGSPAQRERWLPRVADGGAVAAFALSE
;
A
#
# COMPACT_ATOMS: atom_id res chain seq x y z
N MET A 1 2.65 -15.02 26.09
CA MET A 1 2.34 -15.37 24.68
C MET A 1 3.48 -16.23 24.12
N PRO A 2 3.21 -17.20 23.24
CA PRO A 2 4.26 -17.91 22.50
C PRO A 2 5.14 -16.94 21.72
N ALA A 3 6.42 -17.26 21.53
CA ALA A 3 7.39 -16.39 20.85
C ALA A 3 7.02 -15.99 19.41
N PHE A 4 6.10 -16.72 18.77
CA PHE A 4 5.65 -16.50 17.39
C PHE A 4 4.18 -16.06 17.27
N SER A 5 3.55 -15.69 18.39
CA SER A 5 2.19 -15.16 18.35
C SER A 5 2.19 -13.66 18.11
N LEU A 6 1.30 -13.21 17.22
CA LEU A 6 1.03 -11.79 17.06
C LEU A 6 0.20 -11.28 18.24
N GLU A 7 0.46 -10.05 18.63
CA GLU A 7 -0.37 -9.35 19.61
C GLU A 7 -1.82 -9.21 19.13
N PRO A 8 -2.82 -9.20 20.04
CA PRO A 8 -4.23 -9.15 19.66
C PRO A 8 -4.58 -7.95 18.78
N GLU A 9 -3.90 -6.82 19.00
CA GLU A 9 -4.07 -5.61 18.19
C GLU A 9 -3.66 -5.82 16.72
N ARG A 10 -2.53 -6.51 16.48
CA ARG A 10 -2.09 -6.85 15.12
C ARG A 10 -3.06 -7.82 14.45
N LEU A 11 -3.57 -8.80 15.19
CA LEU A 11 -4.57 -9.74 14.67
C LEU A 11 -5.86 -9.02 14.26
N ALA A 12 -6.34 -8.11 15.12
CA ALA A 12 -7.51 -7.29 14.84
C ALA A 12 -7.29 -6.39 13.62
N TRP A 13 -6.13 -5.76 13.51
CA TRP A 13 -5.78 -4.93 12.36
C TRP A 13 -5.71 -5.75 11.06
N CYS A 14 -5.13 -6.95 11.08
CA CYS A 14 -5.13 -7.85 9.91
C CYS A 14 -6.56 -8.22 9.48
N ALA A 15 -7.45 -8.50 10.43
CA ALA A 15 -8.85 -8.80 10.13
C ALA A 15 -9.58 -7.59 9.52
N GLN A 16 -9.34 -6.39 10.05
CA GLN A 16 -9.88 -5.15 9.48
C GLN A 16 -9.38 -4.91 8.04
N LEU A 17 -8.09 -5.11 7.78
CA LEU A 17 -7.52 -4.97 6.44
C LEU A 17 -8.12 -5.95 5.44
N ARG A 18 -8.36 -7.21 5.85
CA ARG A 18 -9.06 -8.19 5.00
C ARG A 18 -10.47 -7.76 4.66
N ALA A 19 -11.22 -7.25 5.64
CA ALA A 19 -12.57 -6.73 5.43
C ALA A 19 -12.54 -5.53 4.47
N LEU A 20 -11.64 -4.57 4.69
CA LEU A 20 -11.43 -3.43 3.77
C LEU A 20 -11.08 -3.90 2.35
N ALA A 21 -10.21 -4.91 2.22
CA ALA A 21 -9.83 -5.46 0.93
C ALA A 21 -11.02 -6.07 0.18
N ALA A 22 -11.84 -6.87 0.86
CA ALA A 22 -13.00 -7.53 0.27
C ALA A 22 -14.16 -6.56 -0.03
N GLU A 23 -14.45 -5.64 0.88
CA GLU A 23 -15.67 -4.84 0.84
C GLU A 23 -15.49 -3.50 0.10
N ARG A 24 -14.28 -2.93 0.12
CA ARG A 24 -14.02 -1.60 -0.47
C ARG A 24 -13.06 -1.64 -1.64
N LEU A 25 -11.95 -2.34 -1.52
CA LEU A 25 -10.89 -2.32 -2.53
C LEU A 25 -11.21 -3.25 -3.70
N ARG A 26 -11.73 -4.45 -3.44
CA ARG A 26 -12.09 -5.42 -4.49
C ARG A 26 -13.13 -4.87 -5.48
N PRO A 27 -14.24 -4.23 -5.05
CA PRO A 27 -15.19 -3.64 -6.00
C PRO A 27 -14.61 -2.51 -6.86
N LEU A 28 -13.55 -1.82 -6.41
CA LEU A 28 -12.83 -0.82 -7.21
C LEU A 28 -11.86 -1.49 -8.18
N ALA A 29 -11.17 -2.54 -7.75
CA ALA A 29 -10.30 -3.35 -8.60
C ALA A 29 -11.10 -3.97 -9.76
N ASP A 30 -12.26 -4.56 -9.49
CA ASP A 30 -13.12 -5.20 -10.50
C ASP A 30 -13.65 -4.21 -11.56
N LYS A 31 -13.66 -2.90 -11.26
CA LYS A 31 -14.04 -1.82 -12.21
C LYS A 31 -12.84 -1.31 -13.01
N GLY A 32 -11.63 -1.77 -12.71
CA GLY A 32 -10.41 -1.40 -13.42
C GLY A 32 -10.45 -1.84 -14.88
N ALA A 33 -9.95 -0.98 -15.77
CA ALA A 33 -9.81 -1.33 -17.17
C ALA A 33 -8.46 -2.04 -17.43
N PRO A 34 -8.45 -3.19 -18.12
CA PRO A 34 -7.21 -3.88 -18.46
C PRO A 34 -6.21 -2.96 -19.18
N GLY A 35 -4.93 -3.04 -18.80
CA GLY A 35 -3.86 -2.22 -19.38
C GLY A 35 -3.91 -0.73 -19.01
N ARG A 36 -4.69 -0.36 -17.99
CA ARG A 36 -4.76 1.00 -17.44
C ARG A 36 -4.48 0.99 -15.95
N VAL A 37 -3.88 2.06 -15.45
CA VAL A 37 -3.72 2.25 -14.01
C VAL A 37 -5.08 2.55 -13.39
N ASN A 38 -5.46 1.78 -12.37
CA ASN A 38 -6.69 1.96 -11.62
C ASN A 38 -6.55 3.14 -10.62
N ARG A 39 -6.61 4.37 -11.13
CA ARG A 39 -6.48 5.59 -10.31
C ARG A 39 -7.49 5.69 -9.15
N PRO A 40 -8.77 5.30 -9.32
CA PRO A 40 -9.71 5.25 -8.19
C PRO A 40 -9.24 4.34 -7.05
N LEU A 41 -8.68 3.17 -7.37
CA LEU A 41 -8.14 2.26 -6.36
C LEU A 41 -6.95 2.87 -5.61
N LEU A 42 -6.04 3.56 -6.31
CA LEU A 42 -4.90 4.25 -5.68
C LEU A 42 -5.35 5.38 -4.76
N ALA A 43 -6.32 6.19 -5.21
CA ALA A 43 -6.89 7.25 -4.40
C ALA A 43 -7.56 6.69 -3.12
N GLU A 44 -8.29 5.57 -3.24
CA GLU A 44 -8.91 4.91 -2.08
C GLU A 44 -7.85 4.39 -1.09
N LEU A 45 -6.77 3.74 -1.58
CA LEU A 45 -5.66 3.32 -0.73
C LEU A 45 -5.00 4.49 0.02
N GLY A 46 -4.90 5.65 -0.62
CA GLY A 46 -4.43 6.90 -0.01
C GLY A 46 -5.40 7.43 1.05
N GLN A 47 -6.70 7.49 0.75
CA GLN A 47 -7.74 7.94 1.69
C GLN A 47 -7.84 7.05 2.93
N LEU A 48 -7.61 5.74 2.79
CA LEU A 48 -7.53 4.81 3.92
C LEU A 48 -6.23 4.95 4.73
N GLY A 49 -5.31 5.81 4.31
CA GLY A 49 -4.00 6.02 4.95
C GLY A 49 -3.03 4.84 4.79
N LEU A 50 -3.33 3.88 3.92
CA LEU A 50 -2.51 2.67 3.74
C LEU A 50 -1.20 3.00 3.01
N LEU A 51 -1.23 3.95 2.07
CA LEU A 51 -0.03 4.38 1.35
C LEU A 51 0.93 5.17 2.24
N ALA A 52 0.41 5.99 3.16
CA ALA A 52 1.25 6.69 4.15
C ALA A 52 2.02 5.72 5.05
N LYS A 53 1.39 4.60 5.43
CA LYS A 53 2.01 3.56 6.27
C LYS A 53 3.24 2.91 5.64
N LEU A 54 3.39 2.94 4.31
CA LEU A 54 4.58 2.44 3.61
C LEU A 54 5.89 3.10 4.09
N PHE A 55 5.81 4.33 4.60
CA PHE A 55 6.96 5.13 5.01
C PHE A 55 7.18 5.16 6.52
N THR A 56 6.19 4.73 7.31
CA THR A 56 6.23 4.82 8.77
C THR A 56 6.19 3.47 9.47
N SER A 57 5.76 2.40 8.79
CA SER A 57 5.64 1.06 9.37
C SER A 57 6.95 0.27 9.34
N GLY A 58 7.15 -0.55 10.36
CA GLY A 58 8.23 -1.54 10.38
C GLY A 58 7.95 -2.74 9.47
N ALA A 59 8.99 -3.54 9.21
CA ALA A 59 8.93 -4.67 8.27
C ALA A 59 7.79 -5.65 8.55
N LEU A 60 7.57 -6.03 9.82
CA LEU A 60 6.50 -6.96 10.18
C LEU A 60 5.12 -6.40 9.85
N ASP A 61 4.84 -5.14 10.21
CA ASP A 61 3.54 -4.54 9.96
C ASP A 61 3.29 -4.34 8.45
N LEU A 62 4.34 -4.05 7.67
CA LEU A 62 4.26 -4.03 6.20
C LEU A 62 3.91 -5.40 5.62
N CYS A 63 4.55 -6.48 6.12
CA CYS A 63 4.22 -7.85 5.67
C CYS A 63 2.77 -8.21 6.00
N LEU A 64 2.33 -7.95 7.24
CA LEU A 64 0.96 -8.22 7.67
C LEU A 64 -0.07 -7.40 6.87
N MET A 65 0.25 -6.14 6.57
CA MET A 65 -0.61 -5.30 5.74
C MET A 65 -0.76 -5.88 4.34
N ARG A 66 0.35 -6.20 3.68
CA ARG A 66 0.36 -6.75 2.33
C ARG A 66 -0.36 -8.10 2.27
N GLU A 67 -0.03 -9.02 3.17
CA GLU A 67 -0.70 -10.33 3.25
C GLU A 67 -2.21 -10.19 3.43
N SER A 68 -2.65 -9.35 4.36
CA SER A 68 -4.08 -9.14 4.64
C SER A 68 -4.83 -8.56 3.44
N LEU A 69 -4.22 -7.63 2.70
CA LEU A 69 -4.80 -7.09 1.48
C LEU A 69 -4.87 -8.15 0.37
N ALA A 70 -3.80 -8.93 0.17
CA ALA A 70 -3.73 -9.95 -0.87
C ALA A 70 -4.80 -11.06 -0.70
N GLN A 71 -5.20 -11.37 0.54
CA GLN A 71 -6.27 -12.34 0.80
C GLN A 71 -7.63 -11.91 0.24
N GLY A 72 -7.91 -10.60 0.13
CA GLY A 72 -9.18 -10.08 -0.41
C GLY A 72 -9.07 -9.51 -1.84
N CYS A 73 -7.94 -8.85 -2.15
CA CYS A 73 -7.70 -8.18 -3.43
C CYS A 73 -6.20 -8.07 -3.72
N THR A 74 -5.68 -8.97 -4.57
CA THR A 74 -4.26 -8.96 -4.99
C THR A 74 -3.90 -7.71 -5.81
N GLU A 75 -4.82 -7.16 -6.60
CA GLU A 75 -4.58 -5.90 -7.33
C GLU A 75 -4.34 -4.73 -6.36
N ALA A 76 -5.11 -4.64 -5.27
CA ALA A 76 -4.95 -3.59 -4.27
C ALA A 76 -3.63 -3.74 -3.50
N GLU A 77 -3.25 -4.97 -3.15
CA GLU A 77 -1.94 -5.26 -2.57
C GLU A 77 -0.81 -4.83 -3.52
N THR A 78 -0.90 -5.23 -4.79
CA THR A 78 0.14 -4.92 -5.79
C THR A 78 0.23 -3.41 -6.04
N ALA A 79 -0.90 -2.71 -6.12
CA ALA A 79 -0.94 -1.25 -6.24
C ALA A 79 -0.23 -0.56 -5.06
N LEU A 80 -0.47 -1.03 -3.83
CA LEU A 80 0.20 -0.55 -2.62
C LEU A 80 1.70 -0.88 -2.64
N ALA A 81 2.07 -2.12 -3.00
CA ALA A 81 3.46 -2.56 -3.04
C ALA A 81 4.30 -1.77 -4.05
N LEU A 82 3.74 -1.45 -5.22
CA LEU A 82 4.40 -0.64 -6.25
C LEU A 82 4.63 0.81 -5.81
N GLN A 83 3.71 1.39 -5.02
CA GLN A 83 3.95 2.71 -4.42
C GLN A 83 5.17 2.67 -3.50
N GLY A 84 5.26 1.64 -2.66
CA GLY A 84 6.39 1.42 -1.76
C GLY A 84 7.69 1.24 -2.55
N LEU A 85 7.71 0.32 -3.51
CA LEU A 85 8.89 0.01 -4.31
C LEU A 85 9.41 1.23 -5.08
N GLY A 86 8.53 1.96 -5.75
CA GLY A 86 8.91 3.11 -6.57
C GLY A 86 9.30 4.35 -5.74
N ALA A 87 8.67 4.58 -4.58
CA ALA A 87 8.90 5.77 -3.78
C ALA A 87 9.93 5.58 -2.65
N HIS A 88 10.22 4.34 -2.23
CA HIS A 88 11.16 4.07 -1.14
C HIS A 88 12.57 4.65 -1.39
N PRO A 89 13.15 4.60 -2.60
CA PRO A 89 14.44 5.25 -2.85
C PRO A 89 14.43 6.75 -2.56
N VAL A 90 13.33 7.46 -2.91
CA VAL A 90 13.14 8.88 -2.58
C VAL A 90 12.96 9.06 -1.07
N HIS A 91 12.18 8.19 -0.41
CA HIS A 91 12.00 8.22 1.04
C HIS A 91 13.31 7.99 1.81
N ALA A 92 14.16 7.07 1.36
CA ALA A 92 15.38 6.73 2.09
C ALA A 92 16.55 7.66 1.72
N HIS A 93 16.68 8.06 0.45
CA HIS A 93 17.89 8.72 -0.08
C HIS A 93 17.61 10.03 -0.83
N GLY A 94 16.35 10.42 -1.01
CA GLY A 94 16.01 11.65 -1.73
C GLY A 94 16.43 12.91 -0.98
N SER A 95 16.71 13.98 -1.72
CA SER A 95 16.91 15.32 -1.16
C SER A 95 15.64 15.85 -0.49
N PRO A 96 15.72 16.85 0.40
CA PRO A 96 14.54 17.47 1.01
C PRO A 96 13.50 17.90 -0.03
N ALA A 97 13.93 18.54 -1.13
CA ALA A 97 13.04 18.97 -2.20
C ALA A 97 12.38 17.81 -2.96
N GLN A 98 13.07 16.68 -3.15
CA GLN A 98 12.48 15.48 -3.75
C GLN A 98 11.43 14.87 -2.83
N ARG A 99 11.71 14.77 -1.54
CA ARG A 99 10.79 14.22 -0.53
C ARG A 99 9.53 15.06 -0.43
N GLU A 100 9.67 16.37 -0.26
CA GLU A 100 8.55 17.32 -0.16
C GLU A 100 7.65 17.28 -1.41
N ARG A 101 8.26 17.18 -2.59
CA ARG A 101 7.51 17.14 -3.85
C ARG A 101 6.76 15.83 -4.05
N TRP A 102 7.37 14.68 -3.74
CA TRP A 102 6.87 13.38 -4.19
C TRP A 102 6.16 12.57 -3.11
N LEU A 103 6.66 12.54 -1.88
CA LEU A 103 6.12 11.64 -0.86
C LEU A 103 4.67 11.96 -0.48
N PRO A 104 4.25 13.23 -0.29
CA PRO A 104 2.85 13.54 0.00
C PRO A 104 1.90 13.04 -1.08
N ARG A 105 2.29 13.21 -2.36
CA ARG A 105 1.50 12.81 -3.53
C ARG A 105 1.42 11.30 -3.70
N VAL A 106 2.45 10.56 -3.27
CA VAL A 106 2.39 9.09 -3.26
C VAL A 106 1.52 8.63 -2.08
N ALA A 107 1.67 9.26 -0.92
CA ALA A 107 0.93 8.91 0.29
C ALA A 107 -0.59 9.16 0.18
N ASP A 108 -1.02 10.17 -0.60
CA ASP A 108 -2.45 10.46 -0.85
C ASP A 108 -3.01 9.74 -2.10
N GLY A 109 -2.17 9.03 -2.86
CA GLY A 109 -2.56 8.33 -4.08
C GLY A 109 -2.70 9.23 -5.34
N GLY A 110 -2.33 10.50 -5.25
CA GLY A 110 -2.36 11.46 -6.37
C GLY A 110 -1.23 11.28 -7.39
N ALA A 111 -0.14 10.64 -7.00
CA ALA A 111 0.95 10.18 -7.86
C ALA A 111 1.03 8.65 -7.86
N VAL A 112 1.43 8.10 -9.01
CA VAL A 112 1.64 6.67 -9.18
C VAL A 112 3.13 6.43 -9.36
N ALA A 113 3.78 5.84 -8.36
CA ALA A 113 5.18 5.46 -8.46
C ALA A 113 5.36 4.14 -9.23
N ALA A 114 6.53 4.00 -9.85
CA ALA A 114 6.99 2.79 -10.52
C ALA A 114 8.50 2.64 -10.29
N PHE A 115 9.02 1.43 -10.47
CA PHE A 115 10.46 1.13 -10.34
C PHE A 115 10.96 0.50 -11.63
N ALA A 116 11.75 1.25 -12.39
CA ALA A 116 12.31 0.82 -13.67
C ALA A 116 13.69 0.21 -13.45
N LEU A 117 13.74 -1.12 -13.36
CA LEU A 117 14.98 -1.90 -13.18
C LEU A 117 15.21 -2.92 -14.29
N SER A 118 14.19 -3.69 -14.63
CA SER A 118 14.28 -4.73 -15.67
C SER A 118 14.40 -4.12 -17.07
N GLU A 119 15.17 -4.79 -17.95
CA GLU A 119 15.44 -4.42 -19.35
C GLU A 119 14.87 -5.47 -20.32
#